data_AF-A0A1I2K357-F1
#
_entry.id   AF-A0A1I2K357-F1
#
_cell.length_a   1.000
_cell.length_b   1.000
_cell.length_c   1.000
_cell.angle_alpha   90.00
_cell.angle_beta   90.00
_cell.angle_gamma   90.00
#
_symmetry.space_group_name_H-M   'P 1'
#
loop_
_entity.id
_entity.type
_entity.pdbx_description
1 polymer ?
#
loop_
_entity_poly.entity_id
_entity_poly.type
_entity_poly.pdbx_seq_one_letter_code
_entity_poly.pdbx_strand_id
1 'polypeptide(L)'
;MKKSNLFLGILYLIAGILCLLAAIFFKTIFQSLLCGFAGAFIIPGITMCYKYFYWSKPENKEKYNEKIESEYIELHDELKEQLRNKSGRYAYIANLIILLFSIIIFSILSFLYASIDIKYIVVFLSGLLVFQYILGIIIYKKLLKNF
;
A
#
# COMPACT_ATOMS: atom_id res chain seq x y z
N MET A 1 -21.47 -4.13 11.21
CA MET A 1 -19.99 -4.29 11.27
C MET A 1 -19.52 -4.64 12.68
N LYS A 2 -18.34 -5.27 12.83
CA LYS A 2 -17.76 -5.60 14.15
C LYS A 2 -17.26 -4.34 14.87
N LYS A 3 -17.43 -4.28 16.19
CA LYS A 3 -16.93 -3.19 17.04
C LYS A 3 -15.39 -3.03 16.98
N SER A 4 -14.64 -4.11 16.70
CA SER A 4 -13.18 -4.03 16.56
C SER A 4 -12.74 -3.12 15.41
N ASN A 5 -13.56 -2.97 14.36
CA ASN A 5 -13.23 -2.09 13.23
C ASN A 5 -13.22 -0.61 13.65
N LEU A 6 -14.11 -0.22 14.58
CA LEU A 6 -14.09 1.12 15.16
C LEU A 6 -12.86 1.31 16.04
N PHE A 7 -12.52 0.34 16.88
CA PHE A 7 -11.34 0.40 17.74
C PHE A 7 -10.04 0.52 16.93
N LEU A 8 -9.89 -0.27 15.87
CA LEU A 8 -8.78 -0.16 14.93
C LEU A 8 -8.74 1.21 14.24
N GLY A 9 -9.88 1.74 13.79
CA GLY A 9 -9.95 3.07 13.19
C GLY A 9 -9.48 4.16 14.16
N ILE A 10 -9.91 4.12 15.42
CA ILE A 10 -9.47 5.05 16.47
C ILE A 10 -7.98 4.90 16.75
N LEU A 11 -7.48 3.67 16.85
CA LEU A 11 -6.04 3.41 17.07
C LEU A 11 -5.19 4.00 15.93
N TYR A 12 -5.63 3.84 14.67
CA TYR A 12 -5.00 4.46 13.51
C TYR A 12 -5.00 5.99 13.61
N LEU A 13 -6.13 6.59 14.01
CA LEU A 13 -6.20 8.05 14.21
C LEU A 13 -5.23 8.52 15.29
N ILE A 14 -5.18 7.85 16.45
CA ILE A 14 -4.27 8.19 17.55
C ILE A 14 -2.82 8.08 17.08
N ALA A 15 -2.45 6.97 16.43
CA ALA A 15 -1.10 6.78 15.90
C ALA A 15 -0.72 7.89 14.91
N GLY A 16 -1.64 8.25 14.01
CA GLY A 16 -1.41 9.32 13.03
C GLY A 16 -1.27 10.70 13.67
N ILE A 17 -2.09 11.03 14.67
CA ILE A 17 -1.99 12.29 15.42
C ILE A 17 -0.66 12.35 16.18
N LEU A 18 -0.25 11.26 16.84
CA LEU A 18 1.06 11.19 17.51
C LEU A 18 2.21 11.41 16.52
N CYS A 19 2.16 10.81 15.33
CA CYS A 19 3.16 11.06 14.28
C CYS A 19 3.16 12.53 13.83
N LEU A 20 1.99 13.16 13.65
CA LEU A 20 1.90 14.58 13.29
C LEU A 20 2.45 15.49 14.37
N LEU A 21 2.09 15.26 15.63
CA LEU A 21 2.61 16.02 16.77
C LEU A 21 4.13 15.86 16.84
N ALA A 22 4.64 14.64 16.73
CA ALA A 22 6.08 14.39 16.71
C ALA A 22 6.78 15.14 15.55
N ALA A 23 6.17 15.16 14.36
CA ALA A 23 6.70 15.90 13.21
C ALA A 23 6.78 17.42 13.48
N ILE A 24 5.76 17.99 14.12
CA ILE A 24 5.68 19.43 14.42
C ILE A 24 6.65 19.82 15.55
N PHE A 25 6.72 19.03 16.62
CA PHE A 25 7.49 19.37 17.81
C PHE A 25 8.99 19.12 17.65
N PHE A 26 9.39 18.02 17.01
CA PHE A 26 10.80 17.62 17.01
C PHE A 26 11.61 18.20 15.85
N LYS A 27 10.99 18.77 14.80
CA LYS A 27 11.65 19.37 13.61
C LYS A 27 12.97 18.69 13.21
N THR A 28 12.99 17.36 13.20
CA THR A 28 14.17 16.56 12.88
C THR A 28 14.21 16.25 11.39
N ILE A 29 15.31 15.64 10.93
CA ILE A 29 15.44 15.10 9.57
C ILE A 29 14.32 14.07 9.26
N PHE A 30 13.73 13.46 10.30
CA PHE A 30 12.60 12.52 10.17
C PHE A 30 11.23 13.20 10.02
N GLN A 31 11.15 14.52 10.04
CA GLN A 31 9.88 15.25 9.94
C GLN A 31 9.08 14.83 8.69
N SER A 32 9.74 14.73 7.53
CA SER A 32 9.09 14.31 6.28
C SER A 32 8.56 12.87 6.36
N LEU A 33 9.29 11.98 7.03
CA LEU A 33 8.88 10.58 7.23
C LEU A 33 7.68 10.48 8.17
N LEU A 34 7.72 11.20 9.30
CA LEU A 34 6.63 11.25 10.29
C LEU A 34 5.35 11.86 9.68
N CYS A 35 5.49 12.88 8.83
CA CYS A 35 4.37 13.44 8.08
C CYS A 35 3.74 12.40 7.13
N GLY A 36 4.58 11.65 6.41
CA GLY A 36 4.14 10.54 5.57
C GLY A 36 3.36 9.46 6.34
N PHE A 37 3.88 9.04 7.49
CA PHE A 37 3.17 8.08 8.35
C PHE A 37 1.87 8.64 8.92
N ALA A 38 1.85 9.92 9.29
CA ALA A 38 0.61 10.52 9.78
C ALA A 38 -0.49 10.50 8.71
N GLY A 39 -0.17 10.85 7.46
CA GLY A 39 -1.12 10.71 6.35
C GLY A 39 -1.58 9.26 6.14
N ALA A 40 -0.64 8.32 6.18
CA ALA A 40 -0.91 6.89 6.03
C ALA A 40 -1.79 6.29 7.15
N PHE A 41 -1.79 6.88 8.35
CA PHE A 41 -2.63 6.41 9.45
C PHE A 41 -3.97 7.17 9.56
N ILE A 42 -3.97 8.48 9.36
CA ILE A 42 -5.17 9.32 9.53
C ILE A 42 -6.22 8.98 8.48
N ILE A 43 -5.85 8.91 7.20
CA ILE A 43 -6.82 8.70 6.12
C ILE A 43 -7.53 7.34 6.29
N PRO A 44 -6.82 6.21 6.50
CA PRO A 44 -7.49 4.94 6.81
C PRO A 44 -8.29 4.98 8.12
N GLY A 45 -7.78 5.63 9.16
CA GLY A 45 -8.49 5.78 10.43
C GLY A 45 -9.85 6.48 10.27
N ILE A 46 -9.88 7.62 9.56
CA ILE A 46 -11.12 8.34 9.25
C ILE A 46 -12.07 7.46 8.45
N THR A 47 -11.57 6.81 7.38
CA THR A 47 -12.44 5.99 6.50
C THR A 47 -13.00 4.76 7.24
N MET A 48 -12.25 4.13 8.14
CA MET A 48 -12.73 3.04 8.99
C MET A 48 -13.84 3.51 9.94
N CYS A 49 -13.63 4.63 10.63
CA CYS A 49 -14.62 5.22 11.52
C CYS A 49 -15.90 5.61 10.75
N TYR A 50 -15.77 6.29 9.61
CA TYR A 50 -16.89 6.66 8.75
C TYR A 50 -17.68 5.44 8.30
N LYS A 51 -17.00 4.43 7.75
CA LYS A 51 -17.64 3.17 7.34
C LYS A 51 -18.35 2.52 8.54
N TYR A 52 -17.73 2.51 9.71
CA TYR A 52 -18.34 1.92 10.91
C TYR A 52 -19.67 2.59 11.24
N PHE A 53 -19.71 3.92 11.32
CA PHE A 53 -20.95 4.63 11.63
C PHE A 53 -22.00 4.49 10.53
N TYR A 54 -21.59 4.54 9.26
CA TYR A 54 -22.51 4.39 8.14
C TYR A 54 -23.17 3.00 8.12
N TRP A 55 -22.38 1.92 8.21
CA TRP A 55 -22.87 0.54 8.10
C TRP A 55 -23.39 -0.06 9.41
N SER A 56 -23.22 0.63 10.55
CA SER A 56 -23.82 0.21 11.83
C SER A 56 -25.23 0.76 12.05
N LYS A 57 -25.69 1.70 11.21
CA LYS A 57 -27.07 2.19 11.26
C LYS A 57 -28.07 1.09 10.87
N PRO A 58 -29.21 0.98 11.57
CA PRO A 58 -30.22 -0.04 11.26
C PRO A 58 -30.76 0.08 9.84
N GLU A 59 -30.94 1.30 9.34
CA GLU A 59 -31.39 1.63 7.98
C GLU A 59 -30.50 1.04 6.87
N ASN A 60 -29.20 0.87 7.15
CA ASN A 60 -28.22 0.38 6.17
C ASN A 60 -27.90 -1.11 6.36
N LYS A 61 -28.57 -1.80 7.30
CA LYS A 61 -28.25 -3.19 7.63
C LYS A 61 -28.54 -4.15 6.49
N GLU A 62 -29.67 -3.99 5.80
CA GLU A 62 -30.01 -4.81 4.63
C GLU A 62 -29.03 -4.56 3.49
N LYS A 63 -28.81 -3.29 3.12
CA LYS A 63 -27.81 -2.90 2.12
C LYS A 63 -26.40 -3.41 2.44
N TYR A 64 -26.04 -3.44 3.73
CA TYR A 64 -24.76 -3.99 4.16
C TYR A 64 -24.67 -5.50 3.91
N ASN A 65 -25.73 -6.24 4.22
CA ASN A 65 -25.77 -7.68 4.02
C ASN A 65 -25.74 -8.03 2.52
N GLU A 66 -26.55 -7.35 1.70
CA GLU A 66 -26.52 -7.50 0.24
C GLU A 66 -25.12 -7.23 -0.32
N LYS A 67 -24.46 -6.18 0.18
CA LYS A 67 -23.08 -5.86 -0.19
C LYS A 67 -22.10 -6.96 0.20
N ILE A 68 -22.21 -7.54 1.40
CA ILE A 68 -21.31 -8.62 1.83
C ILE A 68 -21.55 -9.88 1.00
N GLU A 69 -22.80 -10.19 0.68
CA GLU A 69 -23.16 -11.31 -0.17
C GLU A 69 -22.64 -11.13 -1.60
N SER A 70 -22.80 -9.93 -2.18
CA SER A 70 -22.24 -9.64 -3.49
C SER A 70 -20.71 -9.71 -3.48
N GLU A 71 -20.04 -9.10 -2.50
CA GLU A 71 -18.59 -9.21 -2.33
C GLU A 71 -18.13 -10.67 -2.23
N TYR A 72 -18.89 -11.53 -1.54
CA TYR A 72 -18.60 -12.95 -1.42
C TYR A 72 -18.72 -13.68 -2.77
N ILE A 73 -19.80 -13.44 -3.51
CA ILE A 73 -20.00 -14.04 -4.85
C ILE A 73 -18.90 -13.58 -5.80
N GLU A 74 -18.58 -12.29 -5.82
CA GLU A 74 -17.55 -11.74 -6.70
C GLU A 74 -16.14 -12.26 -6.37
N LEU A 75 -15.86 -12.57 -5.10
CA LEU A 75 -14.56 -13.08 -4.68
C LEU A 75 -14.30 -14.50 -5.19
N HIS A 76 -15.37 -15.31 -5.29
CA HIS A 76 -15.35 -16.72 -5.73
C HIS A 76 -15.75 -16.91 -7.20
N ASP A 77 -16.03 -15.81 -7.90
CA ASP A 77 -16.25 -15.82 -9.34
C ASP A 77 -14.93 -16.15 -10.06
N GLU A 78 -14.90 -17.30 -10.74
CA GLU A 78 -13.73 -17.82 -11.45
C GLU A 78 -13.20 -16.83 -12.49
N LEU A 79 -14.09 -16.12 -13.20
CA LEU A 79 -13.67 -15.14 -14.21
C LEU A 79 -12.93 -13.98 -13.55
N LYS A 80 -13.49 -13.46 -12.44
CA LYS A 80 -12.88 -12.35 -11.69
C LYS A 80 -11.56 -12.78 -11.04
N GLU A 81 -11.47 -14.03 -10.58
CA GLU A 81 -10.21 -14.58 -10.06
C GLU A 81 -9.13 -14.63 -11.15
N GLN A 82 -9.45 -15.16 -12.33
CA GLN A 82 -8.52 -15.20 -13.46
C GLN A 82 -8.09 -13.79 -13.92
N LEU A 83 -9.02 -12.84 -13.98
CA LEU A 83 -8.73 -11.46 -14.31
C LEU A 83 -7.84 -10.80 -13.26
N ARG A 84 -8.05 -11.06 -11.97
CA ARG A 84 -7.22 -10.56 -10.87
C ARG A 84 -5.79 -11.12 -10.92
N ASN A 85 -5.64 -12.40 -11.28
CA ASN A 85 -4.31 -13.00 -11.47
C ASN A 85 -3.58 -12.38 -12.67
N LYS A 86 -4.29 -12.15 -13.79
CA LYS A 86 -3.73 -11.47 -14.97
C LYS A 86 -3.36 -10.02 -14.65
N SER A 87 -4.23 -9.28 -13.98
CA SER A 87 -3.98 -7.89 -13.61
C SER A 87 -2.79 -7.75 -12.66
N GLY A 88 -2.66 -8.66 -11.69
CA GLY A 88 -1.49 -8.74 -10.82
C GLY A 88 -0.19 -8.94 -11.60
N ARG A 89 -0.20 -9.82 -12.62
CA ARG A 89 0.95 -10.01 -13.51
C ARG A 89 1.27 -8.76 -14.32
N TYR A 90 0.27 -8.10 -14.90
CA TYR A 90 0.49 -6.88 -15.68
C TYR A 90 0.98 -5.72 -14.81
N ALA A 91 0.43 -5.55 -13.60
CA ALA A 91 0.90 -4.55 -12.64
C ALA A 91 2.34 -4.82 -12.20
N TYR A 92 2.72 -6.08 -11.96
CA TYR A 92 4.09 -6.47 -11.64
C TYR A 92 5.06 -6.12 -12.76
N ILE A 93 4.73 -6.46 -14.01
CA ILE A 93 5.55 -6.13 -15.19
C ILE A 93 5.67 -4.60 -15.37
N ALA A 94 4.54 -3.88 -15.28
CA ALA A 94 4.52 -2.42 -15.40
C ALA A 94 5.40 -1.76 -14.32
N ASN A 95 5.32 -2.25 -13.08
CA ASN A 95 6.15 -1.76 -11.99
C ASN A 95 7.65 -1.99 -12.24
N LEU A 96 8.05 -3.17 -12.74
CA LEU A 96 9.45 -3.43 -13.11
C LEU A 96 9.93 -2.47 -14.21
N ILE A 97 9.09 -2.19 -15.20
CA ILE A 97 9.41 -1.24 -16.29
C ILE A 97 9.56 0.19 -15.74
N ILE A 98 8.63 0.66 -14.91
CA ILE A 98 8.69 1.99 -14.29
C ILE A 98 9.96 2.13 -13.45
N LEU A 99 10.33 1.07 -12.72
CA LEU A 99 11.51 1.07 -11.88
C LEU A 99 12.82 1.07 -12.71
N LEU A 100 12.87 0.36 -13.83
CA LEU A 100 13.96 0.44 -14.81
C LEU A 100 14.11 1.85 -15.39
N PHE A 101 13.01 2.48 -15.83
CA PHE A 101 13.04 3.87 -16.32
C PHE A 101 13.51 4.83 -15.25
N SER A 102 13.07 4.65 -14.00
CA SER A 102 13.51 5.47 -12.87
C SER A 102 15.02 5.36 -12.66
N ILE A 103 15.59 4.14 -12.70
CA ILE A 103 17.05 3.92 -12.60
C ILE A 103 17.79 4.68 -13.70
N ILE A 104 17.32 4.61 -14.95
CA ILE A 104 17.95 5.31 -16.08
C ILE A 104 17.95 6.82 -15.85
N ILE A 105 16.79 7.39 -15.51
CA ILE A 105 16.62 8.83 -15.27
C ILE A 105 17.56 9.30 -14.15
N PHE A 106 17.55 8.62 -13.00
CA PHE A 106 18.41 8.99 -11.87
C PHE A 106 19.90 8.74 -12.15
N SER A 107 20.24 7.78 -13.02
CA SER A 107 21.64 7.57 -13.46
C SER A 107 22.14 8.72 -14.31
N ILE A 108 21.34 9.19 -15.27
CA ILE A 108 21.66 10.38 -16.09
C ILE A 108 21.80 11.61 -15.20
N LEU A 109 20.87 11.80 -14.26
CA LEU A 109 20.92 12.89 -13.29
C LEU A 109 22.19 12.83 -12.43
N SER A 110 22.54 11.64 -11.93
CA SER A 110 23.76 11.44 -11.15
C SER A 110 25.02 11.78 -11.93
N PHE A 111 25.04 11.48 -13.22
CA PHE A 111 26.16 11.81 -14.11
C PHE A 111 26.26 13.32 -14.35
N LEU A 112 25.14 13.99 -14.67
CA LEU A 112 25.11 15.43 -14.97
C LEU A 112 25.49 16.31 -13.77
N TYR A 113 24.99 15.98 -12.58
CA TYR A 113 25.18 16.80 -11.38
C TYR A 113 26.36 16.34 -10.51
N ALA A 114 27.08 15.29 -10.91
CA ALA A 114 28.19 14.66 -10.18
C ALA A 114 27.92 14.43 -8.67
N SER A 115 26.64 14.29 -8.29
CA SER A 115 26.20 14.31 -6.89
C SER A 115 26.23 12.91 -6.29
N ILE A 116 26.90 12.76 -5.16
CA ILE A 116 27.06 11.47 -4.46
C ILE A 116 25.70 10.96 -3.94
N ASP A 117 24.83 11.85 -3.47
CA ASP A 117 23.51 11.48 -2.94
C ASP A 117 22.62 10.78 -3.98
N ILE A 118 22.68 11.22 -5.23
CA ILE A 118 21.90 10.64 -6.34
C ILE A 118 22.42 9.24 -6.67
N LYS A 119 23.71 8.96 -6.49
CA LYS A 119 24.28 7.61 -6.68
C LYS A 119 23.66 6.62 -5.69
N TYR A 120 23.47 7.01 -4.43
CA TYR A 120 22.83 6.14 -3.44
C TYR A 120 21.38 5.80 -3.81
N ILE A 121 20.64 6.75 -4.41
CA ILE A 121 19.29 6.50 -4.92
C ILE A 121 19.33 5.45 -6.03
N VAL A 122 20.26 5.56 -6.99
CA VAL A 122 20.40 4.59 -8.09
C VAL A 122 20.73 3.19 -7.57
N VAL A 123 21.66 3.08 -6.61
CA VAL A 123 22.02 1.80 -5.97
C VAL A 123 20.81 1.20 -5.24
N PHE A 124 20.07 2.01 -4.49
CA PHE A 124 18.87 1.57 -3.79
C PHE A 124 17.78 1.07 -4.75
N LEU A 125 17.48 1.82 -5.81
CA LEU A 125 16.51 1.41 -6.83
C LEU A 125 16.94 0.12 -7.54
N SER A 126 18.23 -0.02 -7.84
CA SER A 126 18.77 -1.24 -8.45
C SER A 126 18.62 -2.45 -7.52
N GLY A 127 18.89 -2.26 -6.22
CA GLY A 127 18.65 -3.28 -5.19
C GLY A 127 17.17 -3.68 -5.10
N LEU A 128 16.25 -2.69 -5.14
CA LEU A 128 14.81 -2.95 -5.15
C LEU A 128 14.37 -3.76 -6.38
N LEU A 129 14.94 -3.48 -7.56
CA LEU A 129 14.64 -4.24 -8.78
C LEU A 129 14.96 -5.73 -8.59
N VAL A 130 16.19 -6.01 -8.13
CA VAL A 130 16.67 -7.37 -7.91
C VAL A 130 15.83 -8.07 -6.84
N PHE A 131 15.54 -7.37 -5.74
CA PHE A 131 14.70 -7.89 -4.67
C PHE A 131 13.30 -8.26 -5.15
N GLN A 132 12.63 -7.37 -5.91
CA GLN A 132 11.30 -7.64 -6.48
C GLN A 132 11.31 -8.84 -7.42
N TYR A 133 12.35 -8.94 -8.27
CA TYR A 133 12.52 -10.07 -9.17
C TYR A 133 12.67 -11.40 -8.43
N ILE A 134 13.55 -11.45 -7.42
CA ILE A 134 13.76 -12.63 -6.58
C ILE A 134 12.48 -13.00 -5.82
N LEU A 135 11.79 -12.03 -5.22
CA LEU A 135 10.51 -12.26 -4.55
C LEU A 135 9.47 -12.87 -5.49
N GLY A 136 9.37 -12.38 -6.72
CA GLY A 136 8.48 -12.94 -7.74
C GLY A 136 8.75 -14.42 -7.98
N ILE A 137 10.02 -14.81 -8.10
CA ILE A 137 10.43 -16.21 -8.26
C ILE A 137 10.10 -17.04 -7.02
N ILE A 138 10.40 -16.55 -5.82
CA ILE A 138 10.15 -17.27 -4.56
C ILE A 138 8.65 -17.50 -4.38
N ILE A 139 7.83 -16.48 -4.59
CA ILE A 139 6.37 -16.58 -4.47
C ILE A 139 5.83 -17.57 -5.50
N TYR A 140 6.27 -17.49 -6.76
CA TYR A 140 5.87 -18.44 -7.80
C TYR A 140 6.21 -19.89 -7.42
N LYS A 141 7.43 -20.15 -6.97
CA LYS A 141 7.85 -21.49 -6.53
C LYS A 141 7.03 -21.99 -5.33
N LYS A 142 6.74 -21.11 -4.37
CA LYS A 142 5.90 -21.46 -3.21
C LYS A 142 4.48 -21.80 -3.62
N LEU A 143 3.90 -21.04 -4.55
CA LEU A 143 2.57 -21.32 -5.09
C LEU A 143 2.58 -22.65 -5.84
N LEU A 144 3.56 -22.89 -6.72
CA LEU A 144 3.69 -24.14 -7.46
C LEU A 144 3.77 -25.37 -6.55
N LYS A 145 4.44 -25.28 -5.40
CA LYS A 145 4.53 -26.38 -4.43
C LYS A 145 3.19 -26.73 -3.77
N ASN A 146 2.26 -25.77 -3.72
CA ASN A 146 0.95 -25.95 -3.10
C ASN A 146 -0.10 -26.47 -4.10
N PHE A 147 0.27 -26.66 -5.37
CA PHE A 147 -0.49 -27.36 -6.40
C PHE A 147 0.09 -28.76 -6.62
#